data_AF-R6KHR0-F1
#
_entry.id   AF-R6KHR0-F1
#
_cell.length_a   1.000
_cell.length_b   1.000
_cell.length_c   1.000
_cell.angle_alpha   90.00
_cell.angle_beta   90.00
_cell.angle_gamma   90.00
#
_symmetry.space_group_name_H-M   'P 1'
#
loop_
_entity.id
_entity.type
_entity.pdbx_description
1 polymer ?
#
loop_
_entity_poly.entity_id
_entity_poly.type
_entity_poly.pdbx_seq_one_letter_code
_entity_poly.pdbx_strand_id
1 'polypeptide(L)'
;MIHLRNSFDKHNKNNHNKGFSLVELIIVIAIMAVLVGILSPSLIKHIHKARVAADWANLQNYFNEIQADYTLTGQFNPAVPDIHEDRNYYRREINFLDGSKAKLQAGFYMITKDIYTGGYNIIYHCDKHGECCALSLGTDVTS
;
A
#
# COMPACT_ATOMS: atom_id res chain seq x y z
N MET A 1 71.10 -40.35 10.96
CA MET A 1 70.20 -41.42 10.46
C MET A 1 69.21 -41.65 11.60
N ILE A 2 67.94 -41.26 11.58
CA ILE A 2 66.87 -41.47 10.59
C ILE A 2 65.73 -40.46 10.83
N HIS A 3 65.24 -39.93 9.71
CA HIS A 3 63.89 -39.46 9.35
C HIS A 3 63.02 -38.70 10.35
N LEU A 4 62.92 -37.39 10.08
CA LEU A 4 61.71 -36.59 10.24
C LEU A 4 60.53 -37.30 9.56
N ARG A 5 59.43 -37.51 10.29
CA ARG A 5 58.16 -37.92 9.73
C ARG A 5 57.14 -36.83 10.04
N ASN A 6 56.92 -35.94 9.06
CA ASN A 6 55.80 -35.01 9.08
C ASN A 6 54.51 -35.82 9.18
N SER A 7 53.74 -35.57 10.23
CA SER A 7 52.35 -36.00 10.31
C SER A 7 51.53 -35.09 9.41
N PHE A 8 51.40 -35.45 8.14
CA PHE A 8 50.34 -34.91 7.29
C PHE A 8 49.06 -35.67 7.66
N ASP A 9 48.32 -35.13 8.63
CA ASP A 9 46.95 -35.53 8.89
C ASP A 9 46.11 -35.17 7.67
N LYS A 10 45.78 -36.20 6.88
CA LYS A 10 44.89 -36.10 5.73
C LYS A 10 43.47 -35.89 6.24
N HIS A 11 43.06 -34.64 6.43
CA HIS A 11 41.66 -34.28 6.59
C HIS A 11 40.88 -34.65 5.33
N ASN A 12 40.29 -35.84 5.29
CA ASN A 12 39.28 -36.18 4.30
C ASN A 12 37.95 -35.54 4.75
N LYS A 13 37.69 -34.31 4.29
CA LYS A 13 36.38 -33.68 4.41
C LYS A 13 35.42 -34.44 3.48
N ASN A 14 34.73 -35.45 4.02
CA ASN A 14 33.56 -36.04 3.41
C ASN A 14 32.43 -35.00 3.41
N ASN A 15 32.53 -34.02 2.52
CA ASN A 15 31.44 -33.10 2.25
C ASN A 15 30.39 -33.88 1.46
N HIS A 16 29.43 -34.48 2.17
CA HIS A 16 28.16 -34.91 1.59
C HIS A 16 27.39 -33.65 1.15
N ASN A 17 27.83 -33.04 0.06
CA ASN A 17 27.09 -32.03 -0.64
C ASN A 17 25.98 -32.75 -1.41
N LYS A 18 24.87 -33.05 -0.72
CA LYS A 18 23.63 -33.48 -1.36
C LYS A 18 23.08 -32.28 -2.14
N GLY A 19 23.51 -32.14 -3.39
CA GLY A 19 22.90 -31.22 -4.34
C GLY A 19 21.49 -31.70 -4.72
N PHE A 20 20.62 -30.76 -5.05
CA PHE A 20 19.27 -31.05 -5.56
C PHE A 20 19.37 -31.85 -6.87
N SER A 21 18.60 -32.94 -7.01
CA SER A 21 18.56 -33.65 -8.29
C SER A 21 17.87 -32.79 -9.34
N LEU A 22 18.36 -32.86 -10.59
CA LEU A 22 17.74 -32.15 -11.72
C LEU A 22 16.27 -32.56 -11.91
N VAL A 23 15.96 -33.84 -11.67
CA VAL A 23 14.58 -34.36 -11.76
C VAL A 23 13.70 -33.80 -10.64
N GLU A 24 14.24 -33.71 -9.43
CA GLU A 24 13.52 -33.12 -8.28
C GLU A 24 13.18 -31.65 -8.58
N LEU A 25 14.08 -30.91 -9.23
CA LEU A 25 13.82 -29.51 -9.61
C LEU A 25 12.73 -29.38 -10.67
N ILE A 26 12.73 -30.27 -11.67
CA ILE A 26 11.73 -30.25 -12.76
C ILE A 26 10.32 -30.54 -12.24
N ILE A 27 10.17 -31.49 -11.32
CA ILE A 27 8.86 -31.79 -10.71
C ILE A 27 8.34 -30.58 -9.93
N VAL A 28 9.22 -29.88 -9.21
CA VAL A 28 8.84 -28.69 -8.42
C VAL A 28 8.36 -27.54 -9.32
N ILE A 29 9.08 -27.22 -10.40
CA ILE A 29 8.63 -26.16 -11.34
C ILE A 29 7.33 -26.54 -12.05
N ALA A 30 7.12 -27.83 -12.33
CA ALA A 30 5.89 -28.32 -12.96
C ALA A 30 4.67 -28.11 -12.05
N ILE A 31 4.79 -28.44 -10.76
CA ILE A 31 3.71 -28.22 -9.79
C ILE A 31 3.47 -26.71 -9.58
N MET A 32 4.53 -25.89 -9.46
CA MET A 32 4.39 -24.43 -9.33
C MET A 32 3.66 -23.80 -10.53
N ALA A 33 3.95 -24.27 -11.75
CA ALA A 33 3.29 -23.78 -12.97
C ALA A 33 1.77 -24.06 -12.96
N VAL A 34 1.37 -25.26 -12.55
CA VAL A 34 -0.06 -25.63 -12.43
C VAL A 34 -0.76 -24.78 -11.37
N LEU A 35 -0.13 -24.58 -10.20
CA LEU A 35 -0.71 -23.77 -9.12
C LEU A 35 -0.89 -22.31 -9.51
N VAL A 36 0.12 -21.68 -10.14
CA VAL A 36 0.03 -20.29 -10.60
C VAL A 36 -1.05 -20.13 -11.66
N GLY A 37 -1.21 -21.11 -12.57
CA GLY A 37 -2.24 -21.09 -13.61
C GLY A 37 -3.66 -21.00 -13.07
N ILE A 38 -3.98 -21.72 -11.99
CA ILE A 38 -5.33 -21.73 -11.40
C ILE A 38 -5.57 -20.48 -10.53
N LEU A 39 -4.54 -19.96 -9.87
CA LEU A 39 -4.67 -18.83 -8.92
C LEU A 39 -4.71 -17.44 -9.58
N SER A 40 -4.15 -17.30 -10.78
CA SER A 40 -3.98 -16.00 -11.47
C SER A 40 -5.23 -15.10 -11.50
N PRO A 41 -6.44 -15.57 -11.90
CA PRO A 41 -7.60 -14.67 -12.05
C PRO A 41 -8.22 -14.22 -10.72
N SER A 42 -8.11 -15.01 -9.65
CA SER A 42 -8.72 -14.69 -8.35
C SER A 42 -8.00 -13.53 -7.67
N LEU A 43 -6.66 -13.54 -7.71
CA LEU A 43 -5.82 -12.54 -7.05
C LEU A 43 -6.05 -11.11 -7.58
N ILE A 44 -6.28 -10.95 -8.88
CA ILE A 44 -6.44 -9.65 -9.52
C ILE A 44 -7.65 -8.87 -8.96
N LYS A 45 -8.74 -9.55 -8.61
CA LYS A 45 -9.93 -8.91 -8.01
C LYS A 45 -9.65 -8.44 -6.59
N HIS A 46 -8.93 -9.24 -5.80
CA HIS A 46 -8.58 -8.90 -4.42
C HIS A 46 -7.56 -7.77 -4.34
N ILE A 47 -6.63 -7.69 -5.29
CA ILE A 47 -5.64 -6.59 -5.36
C ILE A 47 -6.35 -5.22 -5.47
N HIS A 48 -7.41 -5.09 -6.28
CA HIS A 48 -8.10 -3.80 -6.41
C HIS A 48 -8.71 -3.36 -5.08
N LYS A 49 -9.40 -4.27 -4.38
CA LYS A 49 -9.98 -3.97 -3.06
C LYS A 49 -8.91 -3.62 -2.03
N ALA A 50 -7.76 -4.31 -2.07
CA ALA A 50 -6.63 -4.00 -1.20
C ALA A 50 -6.07 -2.59 -1.45
N ARG A 51 -5.97 -2.16 -2.72
CA ARG A 51 -5.55 -0.81 -3.10
C ARG A 51 -6.55 0.25 -2.63
N VAL A 52 -7.85 0.01 -2.81
CA VAL A 52 -8.91 0.90 -2.32
C VAL A 52 -8.87 1.01 -0.80
N ALA A 53 -8.69 -0.09 -0.08
CA ALA A 53 -8.56 -0.08 1.37
C ALA A 53 -7.33 0.69 1.85
N ALA A 54 -6.20 0.57 1.13
CA ALA A 54 -5.01 1.37 1.42
C ALA A 54 -5.25 2.87 1.21
N ASP A 55 -5.94 3.24 0.12
CA ASP A 55 -6.34 4.63 -0.15
C ASP A 55 -7.25 5.19 0.96
N TRP A 56 -8.23 4.39 1.41
CA TRP A 56 -9.11 4.76 2.51
C TRP A 56 -8.36 4.98 3.81
N ALA A 57 -7.43 4.10 4.17
CA ALA A 57 -6.62 4.25 5.38
C ALA A 57 -5.76 5.52 5.34
N ASN A 58 -5.14 5.81 4.18
CA ASN A 58 -4.35 7.02 3.99
C ASN A 58 -5.22 8.28 4.11
N LEU A 59 -6.40 8.30 3.49
CA LEU A 59 -7.34 9.43 3.57
C LEU A 59 -7.91 9.62 4.97
N GLN A 60 -8.16 8.53 5.71
CA GLN A 60 -8.63 8.62 7.09
C GLN A 60 -7.56 9.19 8.01
N ASN A 61 -6.30 8.79 7.84
CA ASN A 61 -5.19 9.38 8.57
C ASN A 61 -5.04 10.87 8.25
N TYR A 62 -5.10 11.23 6.97
CA TYR A 62 -5.04 12.63 6.54
C TYR A 62 -6.20 13.46 7.09
N PHE A 63 -7.43 12.93 7.03
CA PHE A 63 -8.61 13.58 7.60
C PHE A 63 -8.44 13.84 9.10
N ASN A 64 -7.99 12.84 9.86
CA ASN A 64 -7.79 12.98 11.30
C ASN A 64 -6.72 14.04 11.61
N GLU A 65 -5.67 14.12 10.81
CA GLU A 65 -4.62 15.13 10.95
C GLU A 65 -5.16 16.55 10.75
N ILE A 66 -5.80 16.81 9.59
CA ILE A 66 -6.32 18.16 9.27
C ILE A 66 -7.48 18.56 10.19
N GLN A 67 -8.32 17.61 10.61
CA GLN A 67 -9.43 17.88 11.51
C GLN A 67 -8.92 18.18 12.92
N ALA A 68 -7.89 17.48 13.38
CA ALA A 68 -7.25 17.79 14.67
C ALA A 68 -6.60 19.18 14.65
N ASP A 69 -5.89 19.54 13.58
CA ASP A 69 -5.31 20.88 13.41
C ASP A 69 -6.39 21.97 13.46
N TYR A 70 -7.50 21.78 12.76
CA TYR A 70 -8.65 22.69 12.82
C TYR A 70 -9.26 22.76 14.23
N THR A 71 -9.44 21.64 14.93
CA THR A 71 -9.98 21.63 16.29
C THR A 71 -9.05 22.33 17.29
N LEU A 72 -7.73 22.30 17.08
CA LEU A 72 -6.75 22.95 17.95
C LEU A 72 -6.62 24.45 17.67
N THR A 73 -6.62 24.85 16.39
CA THR A 73 -6.37 26.24 15.97
C THR A 73 -7.65 27.05 15.80
N GLY A 74 -8.77 26.38 15.52
CA GLY A 74 -10.02 26.99 15.09
C GLY A 74 -9.95 27.65 13.71
N GLN A 75 -8.88 27.40 12.93
CA GLN A 75 -8.63 28.05 11.65
C GLN A 75 -8.34 27.03 10.56
N PHE A 76 -8.75 27.34 9.33
CA PHE A 76 -8.41 26.52 8.18
C PHE A 76 -6.94 26.66 7.82
N ASN A 77 -6.23 25.54 7.75
CA ASN A 77 -4.85 25.52 7.34
C ASN A 77 -4.72 25.85 5.84
N PRO A 78 -3.90 26.84 5.43
CA PRO A 78 -3.74 27.22 4.03
C PRO A 78 -3.02 26.16 3.20
N ALA A 79 -2.30 25.22 3.82
CA ALA A 79 -1.69 24.08 3.13
C ALA A 79 -2.73 23.04 2.68
N VAL A 80 -3.91 23.03 3.32
CA VAL A 80 -5.00 22.12 2.96
C VAL A 80 -5.75 22.68 1.76
N PRO A 81 -5.77 21.97 0.63
CA PRO A 81 -6.44 22.45 -0.56
C PRO A 81 -7.95 22.45 -0.37
N ASP A 82 -8.64 23.29 -1.14
CA ASP A 82 -10.10 23.34 -1.20
C ASP A 82 -10.55 23.35 -2.67
N ILE A 83 -11.57 22.57 -2.98
CA ILE A 83 -12.08 22.44 -4.35
C ILE A 83 -12.68 23.73 -4.91
N HIS A 84 -13.23 24.61 -4.06
CA HIS A 84 -13.77 25.89 -4.50
C HIS A 84 -12.66 26.89 -4.82
N GLU A 85 -11.46 26.68 -4.28
CA GLU A 85 -10.28 27.51 -4.53
C GLU A 85 -9.54 27.08 -5.80
N ASP A 86 -9.22 25.79 -5.94
CA ASP A 86 -8.35 25.31 -7.03
C ASP A 86 -9.09 24.55 -8.15
N ARG A 87 -10.39 24.25 -7.96
CA ARG A 87 -11.23 23.49 -8.90
C ARG A 87 -10.67 22.11 -9.30
N ASN A 88 -9.86 21.50 -8.44
CA ASN A 88 -9.34 20.16 -8.67
C ASN A 88 -10.27 19.09 -8.06
N TYR A 89 -11.00 18.36 -8.91
CA TYR A 89 -11.93 17.30 -8.49
C TYR A 89 -11.28 15.90 -8.45
N TYR A 90 -10.05 15.76 -8.95
CA TYR A 90 -9.42 14.47 -9.22
C TYR A 90 -8.03 14.36 -8.59
N ARG A 91 -7.90 14.66 -7.29
CA ARG A 91 -6.61 14.55 -6.60
C ARG A 91 -6.23 13.09 -6.38
N ARG A 92 -4.99 12.77 -6.70
CA ARG A 92 -4.42 11.41 -6.55
C ARG A 92 -3.22 11.37 -5.60
N GLU A 93 -2.83 12.50 -5.05
CA GLU A 93 -1.72 12.61 -4.11
C GLU A 93 -2.18 13.44 -2.91
N ILE A 94 -1.97 12.88 -1.72
CA ILE A 94 -2.19 13.51 -0.43
C ILE A 94 -0.88 14.20 -0.05
N ASN A 95 -0.97 15.45 0.36
CA ASN A 95 0.12 16.17 1.02
C ASN A 95 -0.27 16.33 2.49
N PHE A 96 0.37 15.56 3.37
CA PHE A 96 0.14 15.64 4.81
C PHE A 96 0.70 16.96 5.37
N LEU A 97 0.24 17.36 6.56
CA LEU A 97 0.71 18.62 7.18
C LEU A 97 2.17 18.54 7.61
N ASP A 98 2.67 17.33 7.88
CA ASP A 98 4.10 17.06 8.12
C ASP A 98 4.99 17.18 6.86
N GLY A 99 4.41 17.43 5.69
CA GLY A 99 5.09 17.54 4.41
C GLY A 99 5.33 16.21 3.69
N SER A 100 4.97 15.08 4.30
CA SER A 100 4.99 13.78 3.64
C SER A 100 3.91 13.69 2.57
N LYS A 101 4.08 12.74 1.63
CA LYS A 101 3.17 12.55 0.50
C LYS A 101 2.76 11.10 0.36
N ALA A 102 1.47 10.86 0.11
CA ALA A 102 0.97 9.54 -0.26
C ALA A 102 0.21 9.60 -1.58
N LYS A 103 0.57 8.72 -2.52
CA LYS A 103 -0.15 8.56 -3.79
C LYS A 103 -1.24 7.51 -3.65
N LEU A 104 -2.43 7.85 -4.12
CA LEU A 104 -3.55 6.92 -4.22
C LEU A 104 -3.29 5.87 -5.30
N GLN A 105 -3.75 4.65 -5.04
CA GLN A 105 -3.48 3.47 -5.84
C GLN A 105 -4.66 3.05 -6.72
N ALA A 106 -5.89 3.44 -6.36
CA ALA A 106 -7.11 2.95 -6.99
C ALA A 106 -8.17 4.02 -7.26
N GLY A 107 -7.94 5.28 -6.86
CA GLY A 107 -8.93 6.33 -7.05
C GLY A 107 -8.39 7.74 -6.90
N PHE A 108 -9.33 8.65 -6.72
CA PHE A 108 -9.10 10.06 -6.49
C PHE A 108 -10.00 10.57 -5.37
N TYR A 109 -9.61 11.68 -4.77
CA TYR A 109 -10.38 12.34 -3.74
C TYR A 109 -10.54 13.82 -4.02
N MET A 110 -11.52 14.40 -3.33
CA MET A 110 -11.73 15.83 -3.23
C MET A 110 -11.92 16.22 -1.77
N ILE A 111 -11.59 17.46 -1.47
CA ILE A 111 -11.70 18.03 -0.13
C ILE A 111 -12.41 19.38 -0.21
N THR A 112 -13.32 19.59 0.72
CA THR A 112 -14.04 20.85 0.94
C THR A 112 -13.89 21.28 2.38
N LYS A 113 -13.80 22.58 2.60
CA LYS A 113 -13.87 23.24 3.91
C LYS A 113 -15.35 23.50 4.21
N ASP A 114 -15.83 23.02 5.36
CA ASP A 114 -17.16 23.35 5.85
C ASP A 114 -17.08 24.57 6.77
N ILE A 115 -17.47 25.73 6.24
CA ILE A 115 -17.50 27.00 6.98
C ILE A 115 -18.67 27.12 7.96
N TYR A 116 -19.70 26.27 7.83
CA TYR A 116 -20.91 26.33 8.63
C TYR A 116 -20.81 25.46 9.86
N THR A 117 -20.45 24.18 9.69
CA THR A 117 -20.27 23.25 10.81
C THR A 117 -18.86 23.29 11.38
N GLY A 118 -17.91 23.79 10.60
CA GLY A 118 -16.51 23.91 10.99
C GLY A 118 -15.76 22.60 10.84
N GLY A 119 -14.92 22.51 9.81
CA GLY A 119 -14.04 21.36 9.60
C GLY A 119 -13.86 21.05 8.13
N TYR A 120 -13.45 19.82 7.84
CA TYR A 120 -13.22 19.37 6.47
C TYR A 120 -14.20 18.27 6.09
N ASN A 121 -14.49 18.16 4.79
CA ASN A 121 -15.16 17.02 4.21
C ASN A 121 -14.28 16.46 3.10
N ILE A 122 -14.09 15.15 3.09
CA ILE A 122 -13.34 14.42 2.07
C ILE A 122 -14.27 13.41 1.40
N ILE A 123 -14.29 13.41 0.07
CA ILE A 123 -15.01 12.42 -0.73
C ILE A 123 -14.01 11.72 -1.64
N TYR A 124 -14.07 10.39 -1.66
CA TYR A 124 -13.23 9.53 -2.48
C TYR A 124 -14.06 8.69 -3.42
N HIS A 125 -13.56 8.51 -4.64
CA HIS A 125 -14.10 7.61 -5.65
C HIS A 125 -12.99 6.76 -6.26
N CYS A 126 -13.25 5.46 -6.46
CA CYS A 126 -12.33 4.60 -7.20
C CYS A 126 -12.54 4.70 -8.72
N ASP A 127 -11.49 4.39 -9.48
CA ASP A 127 -11.49 4.46 -10.95
C ASP A 127 -12.34 3.36 -11.62
N LYS A 128 -12.70 2.30 -10.89
CA LYS A 128 -13.51 1.20 -11.44
C LYS A 128 -15.00 1.48 -11.32
N HIS A 129 -15.63 1.72 -12.47
CA HIS A 129 -17.09 1.81 -12.57
C HIS A 129 -17.77 0.45 -12.27
N GLY A 130 -18.70 0.44 -11.32
CA GLY A 130 -19.56 -0.73 -11.01
C GLY A 130 -19.31 -1.41 -9.65
N GLU A 131 -18.26 -1.04 -8.92
CA GLU A 131 -18.10 -1.41 -7.51
C GLU A 131 -18.45 -0.20 -6.63
N CYS A 132 -19.33 -0.37 -5.63
CA CYS A 132 -19.55 0.67 -4.61
C CYS A 132 -18.27 0.81 -3.76
N CYS A 133 -17.39 1.73 -4.16
CA CYS A 133 -16.06 1.96 -3.59
C CYS A 133 -15.86 3.41 -3.13
N ALA A 134 -16.95 4.13 -2.88
CA ALA A 134 -16.90 5.50 -2.38
C ALA A 134 -16.62 5.52 -0.87
N LEU A 135 -15.86 6.51 -0.43
CA LEU A 135 -15.65 6.82 0.98
C LEU A 135 -15.93 8.30 1.17
N SER A 136 -16.64 8.64 2.24
CA SER A 136 -16.86 10.01 2.63
C SER A 136 -16.52 10.20 4.10
N LEU A 137 -15.79 11.27 4.41
CA LEU A 137 -15.32 11.61 5.76
C LEU A 137 -15.68 13.07 6.05
N GLY A 138 -16.16 13.36 7.25
CA GLY A 138 -16.50 14.72 7.68
C GLY A 138 -17.90 14.84 8.28
N THR A 139 -18.28 16.07 8.63
CA THR A 139 -19.57 16.39 9.24
C THR A 139 -20.64 16.46 8.16
N ASP A 140 -21.56 15.50 8.25
CA ASP A 140 -22.74 15.35 7.38
C ASP A 140 -22.47 14.78 5.97
N VAL A 141 -21.91 13.58 5.93
CA VAL A 141 -22.03 12.72 4.74
C VAL A 141 -23.02 11.59 4.99
N THR A 142 -24.22 11.97 5.45
CA THR A 142 -25.41 11.14 5.42
C THR A 142 -26.41 11.76 4.46
N SER A 143 -26.60 11.11 3.32
CA SER A 143 -27.90 11.06 2.65
C SER A 143 -28.36 9.61 2.64
#